data_AF-A0A329ZEN9-F1
#
_entry.id   AF-A0A329ZEN9-F1
#
_cell.length_a   1.000
_cell.length_b   1.000
_cell.length_c   1.000
_cell.angle_alpha   90.00
_cell.angle_beta   90.00
_cell.angle_gamma   90.00
#
_symmetry.space_group_name_H-M   'P 1'
#
loop_
_entity.id
_entity.type
_entity.pdbx_description
1 polymer ?
#
loop_
_entity_poly.entity_id
_entity_poly.type
_entity_poly.pdbx_seq_one_letter_code
_entity_poly.pdbx_strand_id
1 'polypeptide(L)' 'MICGYLIFFTTASAFESEMLLKTTKIHFKLVPTPREFSSDCGIAIYFEVESVATLQEKLDASKIEYEIKLL' A
#
# COMPACT_ATOMS: atom_id res chain seq x y z
N MET A 1 -1.49 14.81 -8.40
CA MET A 1 -1.93 13.83 -7.39
C MET A 1 -1.80 12.46 -8.02
N ILE A 2 -1.03 11.57 -7.41
CA ILE A 2 -0.71 10.24 -7.92
C ILE A 2 -1.47 9.22 -7.08
N CYS A 3 -2.13 8.27 -7.72
CA CYS A 3 -2.87 7.23 -7.03
C CYS A 3 -2.48 5.84 -7.54
N GLY A 4 -2.79 4.83 -6.74
CA GLY A 4 -2.41 3.46 -7.04
C GLY A 4 -2.80 2.49 -5.95
N TYR A 5 -2.33 1.25 -6.09
CA TYR A 5 -2.52 0.17 -5.15
C TYR A 5 -1.16 -0.34 -4.66
N LEU A 6 -1.08 -0.56 -3.35
CA LEU A 6 -0.07 -1.40 -2.73
C LEU A 6 -0.62 -2.82 -2.65
N ILE A 7 0.07 -3.74 -3.31
CA ILE A 7 -0.21 -5.17 -3.30
C ILE A 7 0.74 -5.82 -2.31
N PHE A 8 0.22 -6.71 -1.47
CA PHE A 8 0.97 -7.36 -0.40
C PHE A 8 0.98 -8.87 -0.57
N PHE A 9 2.08 -9.53 -0.24
CA PHE A 9 2.16 -10.99 -0.32
C PHE A 9 1.54 -11.68 0.90
N THR A 10 1.43 -10.97 2.03
CA THR A 10 0.82 -11.50 3.26
C THR A 10 -0.18 -10.51 3.84
N THR A 11 -1.16 -11.02 4.57
CA THR A 11 -2.15 -10.19 5.26
C THR A 11 -1.52 -9.37 6.38
N ALA A 12 -0.48 -9.91 7.03
CA ALA A 12 0.28 -9.20 8.06
C ALA A 12 0.93 -7.93 7.49
N SER A 13 1.62 -8.03 6.35
CA SER A 13 2.23 -6.89 5.65
C SER A 13 1.22 -5.80 5.28
N ALA A 14 0.00 -6.20 4.88
CA ALA A 14 -1.07 -5.25 4.58
C ALA A 14 -1.52 -4.48 5.83
N PHE A 15 -1.76 -5.17 6.96
CA PHE A 15 -2.18 -4.52 8.20
C PHE A 15 -1.08 -3.70 8.86
N GLU A 16 0.17 -4.15 8.81
CA GLU A 16 1.33 -3.37 9.28
C GLU A 16 1.47 -2.07 8.50
N SER A 17 1.33 -2.15 7.17
CA SER A 17 1.33 -0.96 6.29
C SER A 17 0.17 -0.04 6.61
N GLU A 18 -1.03 -0.59 6.86
CA GLU A 18 -2.19 0.22 7.26
C GLU A 18 -1.90 0.98 8.56
N MET A 19 -1.38 0.30 9.58
CA MET A 19 -1.04 0.92 10.86
C MET A 19 0.03 2.01 10.70
N LEU A 20 1.03 1.77 9.86
CA LEU A 20 2.05 2.76 9.53
C LEU A 20 1.43 3.98 8.84
N LEU A 21 0.61 3.77 7.81
CA LEU A 21 0.00 4.86 7.04
C LEU A 21 -1.01 5.67 7.86
N LYS A 22 -1.68 5.06 8.85
CA LYS A 22 -2.53 5.78 9.83
C LYS A 22 -1.77 6.86 10.61
N THR A 23 -0.44 6.72 10.77
CA THR A 23 0.40 7.73 11.45
C THR A 23 0.79 8.89 10.53
N THR A 24 0.46 8.80 9.23
CA THR A 24 0.79 9.79 8.21
C THR A 24 -0.43 10.61 7.82
N LYS A 25 -0.22 11.70 7.07
CA LYS A 25 -1.31 12.47 6.44
C LYS A 25 -1.68 11.96 5.05
N ILE A 26 -1.21 10.78 4.66
CA ILE A 26 -1.48 10.18 3.35
C ILE A 26 -2.93 9.69 3.32
N HIS A 27 -3.65 9.97 2.24
CA HIS A 27 -4.97 9.39 2.04
C HIS A 27 -4.81 7.95 1.56
N PHE A 28 -5.38 7.00 2.30
CA PHE A 28 -5.33 5.59 1.94
C PHE A 28 -6.63 4.86 2.35
N LYS A 29 -6.90 3.74 1.70
CA LYS A 29 -8.03 2.85 2.00
C LYS A 29 -7.63 1.39 1.84
N LEU A 30 -8.02 0.55 2.79
CA LEU A 30 -7.97 -0.90 2.63
C LEU A 30 -9.07 -1.33 1.66
N VAL A 31 -8.70 -2.11 0.64
CA VAL A 31 -9.63 -2.62 -0.37
C VAL A 31 -9.33 -4.09 -0.64
N PRO A 32 -10.31 -4.88 -1.11
CA PRO A 32 -9.99 -6.18 -1.71
C PRO A 32 -9.04 -5.97 -2.89
N THR A 33 -8.09 -6.88 -3.07
CA THR A 33 -7.16 -6.83 -4.21
C THR A 33 -7.96 -6.84 -5.52
N PRO A 34 -7.76 -5.84 -6.41
CA PRO A 34 -8.39 -5.85 -7.74
C PRO A 34 -8.04 -7.13 -8.51
N ARG A 35 -9.00 -7.72 -9.21
CA ARG A 35 -8.84 -9.01 -9.92
C ARG A 35 -7.71 -9.03 -10.96
N GLU A 36 -7.32 -7.86 -11.45
CA GLU A 36 -6.23 -7.67 -12.41
C GLU A 36 -4.84 -7.83 -11.76
N PHE A 37 -4.76 -7.75 -10.43
CA PHE A 37 -3.54 -7.93 -9.66
C PHE A 37 -3.58 -9.27 -8.94
N SER A 38 -2.65 -10.17 -9.27
CA SER A 38 -2.50 -11.44 -8.56
C SER A 38 -1.83 -11.19 -7.20
N SER A 39 -2.60 -11.29 -6.13
CA SER A 39 -2.10 -11.19 -4.75
C SER A 39 -2.56 -12.41 -3.95
N ASP A 40 -1.65 -12.98 -3.18
CA ASP A 40 -1.91 -14.18 -2.37
C ASP A 40 -2.80 -13.88 -1.14
N CYS A 41 -2.70 -12.67 -0.58
CA CYS A 41 -3.41 -12.31 0.65
C CYS A 41 -4.82 -11.74 0.44
N GLY A 42 -5.21 -11.44 -0.81
CA GLY A 42 -6.54 -10.94 -1.17
C GLY A 42 -6.83 -9.49 -0.74
N ILE A 43 -5.90 -8.78 -0.10
CA ILE A 43 -6.07 -7.40 0.38
C ILE A 43 -5.00 -6.47 -0.22
N ALA A 44 -5.41 -5.27 -0.59
CA ALA A 44 -4.55 -4.20 -1.09
C ALA A 44 -4.84 -2.89 -0.35
N ILE A 45 -3.91 -1.94 -0.43
CA ILE A 45 -4.14 -0.57 0.02
C ILE A 45 -4.17 0.35 -1.19
N TYR A 46 -5.31 0.99 -1.41
CA TYR A 46 -5.40 2.12 -2.32
C TYR A 46 -4.80 3.36 -1.65
N PHE A 47 -3.98 4.12 -2.37
CA PHE A 47 -3.37 5.35 -1.85
C PHE A 47 -3.51 6.52 -2.81
N GLU A 48 -3.49 7.72 -2.26
CA GLU A 48 -3.41 8.98 -3.00
C GLU A 48 -2.34 9.86 -2.35
N VAL A 49 -1.31 10.22 -3.13
CA VAL A 49 -0.13 10.96 -2.65
C VAL A 49 0.26 12.06 -3.62
N GLU A 50 0.96 13.07 -3.12
CA GLU A 50 1.61 14.08 -3.98
C GLU A 50 2.92 13.55 -4.58
N SER A 51 3.62 12.67 -3.85
CA SER A 51 4.86 12.04 -4.27
C SER A 51 4.92 10.59 -3.81
N VAL A 52 5.16 9.67 -4.74
CA VAL A 52 5.34 8.24 -4.46
C VAL A 52 6.60 7.99 -3.63
N ALA A 53 7.63 8.82 -3.78
CA ALA A 53 8.89 8.67 -3.04
C ALA A 53 8.65 8.71 -1.52
N THR A 54 7.83 9.64 -1.02
CA THR A 54 7.52 9.74 0.41
C THR A 54 6.78 8.51 0.92
N LEU A 55 5.93 7.90 0.10
CA LEU A 55 5.24 6.66 0.45
C LEU A 55 6.24 5.50 0.55
N GLN A 56 7.10 5.35 -0.46
CA GLN A 56 8.13 4.32 -0.50
C GLN A 56 9.10 4.43 0.67
N GLU A 57 9.63 5.63 0.94
CA GLU A 57 10.54 5.87 2.07
C GLU A 57 9.97 5.39 3.41
N LYS A 58 8.64 5.54 3.62
CA LYS A 58 7.98 5.06 4.83
C LYS A 58 7.87 3.54 4.87
N LEU A 59 7.43 2.93 3.76
CA LEU A 59 7.25 1.48 3.68
C LEU A 59 8.60 0.73 3.75
N ASP A 60 9.64 1.24 3.08
CA ASP A 60 11.00 0.71 3.10
C ASP A 60 11.64 0.80 4.49
N ALA A 61 11.39 1.90 5.23
CA ALA A 61 11.87 2.03 6.60
C ALA A 61 11.31 0.94 7.54
N SER A 62 10.11 0.44 7.25
CA SER A 62 9.47 -0.66 7.98
C SER A 62 9.82 -2.05 7.44
N LYS A 63 10.64 -2.16 6.38
CA LYS A 63 11.02 -3.44 5.74
C LYS A 63 9.84 -4.31 5.33
N ILE A 64 8.72 -3.68 4.95
CA ILE A 64 7.53 -4.40 4.51
C ILE A 64 7.71 -4.80 3.05
N GLU A 65 7.37 -6.04 2.70
CA GLU A 65 7.33 -6.48 1.31
C GLU A 65 6.01 -6.04 0.65
N TYR A 66 6.12 -5.23 -0.41
CA TYR A 66 4.99 -4.70 -1.14
C TYR A 66 5.32 -4.53 -2.63
N GLU A 67 4.29 -4.47 -3.46
CA GLU A 67 4.39 -4.09 -4.87
C GLU A 67 3.49 -2.88 -5.15
N ILE A 68 4.01 -1.85 -5.81
CA ILE A 68 3.24 -0.67 -6.20
C ILE A 68 2.69 -0.85 -7.62
N LYS A 69 1.38 -0.65 -7.78
CA LYS A 69 0.70 -0.50 -9.07
C LYS A 69 0.10 0.89 -9.16
N LEU A 70 0.65 1.73 -10.04
CA LEU A 70 0.12 3.07 -10.31
C LEU A 70 -1.08 2.97 -11.26
N LEU A 71 -2.01 3.92 -11.13
CA LEU A 71 -3.16 4.11 -12.03
C LEU A 71 -2.91 5.23 -13.04
#